data_AF-A0A6P1E8R5-F1
#
_entry.id   AF-A0A6P1E8R5-F1
#
_cell.length_a   1.000
_cell.length_b   1.000
_cell.length_c   1.000
_cell.angle_alpha   90.00
_cell.angle_beta   90.00
_cell.angle_gamma   90.00
#
_symmetry.space_group_name_H-M   'P 1'
#
loop_
_entity.id
_entity.type
_entity.pdbx_description
1 polymer ?
#
loop_
_entity_poly.entity_id
_entity_poly.type
_entity_poly.pdbx_seq_one_letter_code
_entity_poly.pdbx_strand_id
1 'polypeptide(L)'
;LHEAVDGLDVPVVGVVSDGQRSLRKAVVKTFPGVPHQLYQFHDWKQAAGPAWEADRHAKKELKKRVRAIRPLERALGDREDHEAQVVQGSCAAVRGALSDEGKAPLEPGGLRLHERLEQIDTSLQAVEQKGGLCRNHSSAYTPSSRAR
;
A
#
# COMPACT_ATOMS: atom_id res chain seq x y z
N LEU A 1 -14.26 27.44 -22.76
CA LEU A 1 -12.91 27.36 -23.35
C LEU A 1 -12.52 28.68 -23.99
N HIS A 2 -13.32 29.27 -24.89
CA HIS A 2 -13.07 30.62 -25.41
C HIS A 2 -12.82 31.65 -24.28
N GLU A 3 -13.72 31.75 -23.30
CA GLU A 3 -13.54 32.63 -22.13
C GLU A 3 -12.30 32.30 -21.29
N ALA A 4 -11.84 31.05 -21.29
CA ALA A 4 -10.69 30.62 -20.48
C ALA A 4 -9.35 30.99 -21.11
N VAL A 5 -9.34 31.38 -22.39
CA VAL A 5 -8.15 31.85 -23.12
C VAL A 5 -8.29 33.31 -23.54
N ASP A 6 -9.38 33.97 -23.14
CA ASP A 6 -9.59 35.38 -23.39
C ASP A 6 -8.55 36.20 -22.61
N GLY A 7 -7.86 37.10 -23.30
CA GLY A 7 -6.76 37.88 -22.73
C GLY A 7 -5.38 37.19 -22.64
N LEU A 8 -5.19 36.02 -23.24
CA LEU A 8 -3.85 35.46 -23.43
C LEU A 8 -3.16 36.14 -24.63
N ASP A 9 -2.05 36.84 -24.37
CA ASP A 9 -1.20 37.45 -25.41
C ASP A 9 -0.27 36.43 -26.12
N VAL A 10 -0.39 35.14 -25.79
CA VAL A 10 0.45 34.05 -26.31
C VAL A 10 -0.39 33.00 -27.03
N PRO A 11 0.12 32.39 -28.13
CA PRO A 11 -0.63 31.39 -28.87
C PRO A 11 -0.71 30.07 -28.10
N VAL A 12 -1.89 29.44 -28.13
CA VAL A 12 -2.08 28.08 -27.64
C VAL A 12 -1.56 27.09 -28.68
N VAL A 13 -0.44 26.43 -28.39
CA VAL A 13 0.22 25.48 -29.31
C VAL A 13 -0.17 24.01 -29.06
N GLY A 14 -0.90 23.74 -27.97
CA GLY A 14 -1.33 22.41 -27.60
C GLY A 14 -2.37 22.44 -26.48
N VAL A 15 -3.23 21.42 -26.46
CA VAL A 15 -4.24 21.26 -25.40
C VAL A 15 -4.07 19.88 -24.76
N VAL A 16 -4.10 19.83 -23.43
CA VAL A 16 -4.21 18.60 -22.65
C VAL A 16 -5.54 18.62 -21.92
N SER A 17 -6.37 17.59 -22.12
CA SER A 17 -7.66 17.49 -21.42
C SER A 17 -7.97 16.07 -20.96
N ASP A 18 -8.96 15.92 -20.08
CA ASP A 18 -9.59 14.63 -19.83
C ASP A 18 -10.27 14.07 -21.11
N GLY A 19 -10.44 12.75 -21.16
CA GLY A 19 -11.05 11.96 -22.23
C GLY A 19 -12.57 12.12 -22.37
N GLN A 20 -13.24 12.91 -21.52
CA GLN A 20 -14.66 13.20 -21.64
C GLN A 20 -15.03 13.71 -23.05
N ARG A 21 -16.04 13.07 -23.65
CA ARG A 21 -16.48 13.37 -25.03
C ARG A 21 -16.90 14.84 -25.21
N SER A 22 -17.51 15.44 -24.20
CA SER A 22 -17.89 16.87 -24.20
C SER A 22 -16.67 17.78 -24.29
N LEU A 23 -15.64 17.52 -23.47
CA LEU A 23 -14.39 18.28 -23.49
C LEU A 23 -13.67 18.12 -24.82
N ARG A 24 -13.55 16.89 -25.35
CA ARG A 24 -12.95 16.65 -26.67
C ARG A 24 -13.64 17.46 -27.77
N LYS A 25 -14.97 17.48 -27.80
CA LYS A 25 -15.74 18.29 -28.75
C LYS A 25 -15.51 19.79 -28.56
N ALA A 26 -15.45 20.26 -27.32
CA ALA A 26 -15.22 21.66 -27.01
C ALA A 26 -13.82 22.12 -27.44
N VAL A 27 -12.79 21.29 -27.24
CA VAL A 27 -11.42 21.55 -27.66
C VAL A 27 -11.33 21.65 -29.18
N VAL A 28 -11.86 20.65 -29.91
CA VAL A 28 -11.88 20.68 -31.39
C VAL A 28 -12.61 21.92 -31.93
N LYS A 29 -13.71 22.32 -31.28
CA LYS A 29 -14.47 23.51 -31.67
C LYS A 29 -13.71 24.81 -31.37
N THR A 30 -12.94 24.87 -30.29
CA THR A 30 -12.27 26.10 -29.83
C THR A 30 -10.89 26.29 -30.45
N PHE A 31 -10.15 25.20 -30.66
CA PHE A 31 -8.77 25.21 -31.14
C PHE A 31 -8.61 24.29 -32.37
N PRO A 32 -9.24 24.63 -33.51
CA PRO A 32 -9.12 23.82 -34.71
C PRO A 32 -7.66 23.78 -35.19
N GLY A 33 -7.14 22.58 -35.46
CA GLY A 33 -5.77 22.37 -35.94
C GLY A 33 -4.68 22.39 -34.87
N VAL A 34 -5.01 22.70 -33.61
CA VAL A 34 -4.05 22.61 -32.49
C VAL A 34 -3.95 21.16 -32.00
N PRO A 35 -2.72 20.62 -31.82
CA PRO A 35 -2.52 19.29 -31.24
C PRO A 35 -3.27 19.11 -29.92
N HIS A 36 -4.07 18.05 -29.84
CA HIS A 36 -4.86 17.71 -28.66
C HIS A 36 -4.40 16.36 -28.10
N GLN A 37 -3.92 16.37 -26.86
CA GLN A 37 -3.51 15.19 -26.11
C GLN A 37 -4.49 14.92 -24.96
N LEU A 38 -4.74 13.65 -24.68
CA LEU A 38 -5.46 13.25 -23.47
C LEU A 38 -4.53 13.16 -22.28
N TYR A 39 -5.02 13.55 -21.11
CA TYR A 39 -4.28 13.45 -19.86
C TYR A 39 -4.13 11.98 -19.46
N GLN A 40 -2.97 11.42 -19.79
CA GLN A 40 -2.64 9.99 -19.70
C GLN A 40 -2.94 9.39 -18.33
N PHE A 41 -2.73 10.12 -17.24
CA PHE A 41 -2.96 9.60 -15.90
C PHE A 41 -4.45 9.40 -15.60
N HIS A 42 -5.34 10.25 -16.12
CA HIS A 42 -6.79 10.06 -15.91
C HIS A 42 -7.31 8.87 -16.72
N ASP A 43 -6.86 8.73 -17.97
CA ASP A 43 -7.17 7.58 -18.82
C ASP A 43 -6.68 6.28 -18.16
N TRP A 44 -5.45 6.26 -17.64
CA TRP A 44 -4.92 5.09 -16.93
C TRP A 44 -5.69 4.80 -15.65
N LYS A 45 -5.97 5.81 -14.83
CA LYS A 45 -6.72 5.62 -13.59
C LYS A 45 -8.11 5.03 -13.86
N GLN A 46 -8.76 5.46 -14.94
CA GLN A 46 -10.03 4.88 -15.39
C GLN A 46 -9.84 3.43 -15.86
N ALA A 47 -8.83 3.15 -16.69
CA ALA A 47 -8.52 1.80 -17.17
C ALA A 47 -8.17 0.82 -16.03
N ALA A 48 -7.55 1.31 -14.95
CA ALA A 48 -7.21 0.51 -13.77
C ALA A 48 -8.39 0.23 -12.84
N GLY A 49 -9.56 0.86 -13.05
CA GLY A 49 -10.75 0.74 -12.20
C GLY A 49 -11.14 -0.72 -11.89
N PRO A 50 -11.32 -1.60 -12.89
CA PRO A 50 -11.69 -2.99 -12.65
C PRO A 50 -10.67 -3.77 -11.81
N ALA A 51 -9.37 -3.55 -12.07
CA ALA A 51 -8.30 -4.18 -11.30
C ALA A 51 -8.27 -3.68 -9.86
N TRP A 52 -8.50 -2.37 -9.65
CA TRP A 52 -8.59 -1.78 -8.32
C TRP A 52 -9.77 -2.32 -7.51
N GLU A 53 -10.94 -2.50 -8.13
CA GLU A 53 -12.11 -3.10 -7.47
C GLU A 53 -11.86 -4.55 -7.07
N ALA A 54 -11.27 -5.34 -7.97
CA ALA A 54 -10.88 -6.72 -7.71
C ALA A 54 -9.87 -6.81 -6.55
N ASP A 55 -8.84 -5.95 -6.54
CA ASP A 55 -7.86 -5.87 -5.45
C ASP A 55 -8.51 -5.48 -4.11
N ARG A 56 -9.42 -4.50 -4.11
CA ARG A 56 -10.16 -4.10 -2.90
C ARG A 56 -10.99 -5.24 -2.35
N HIS A 57 -11.62 -6.03 -3.22
CA HIS A 57 -12.34 -7.24 -2.82
C HIS A 57 -11.39 -8.29 -2.25
N ALA A 58 -10.28 -8.59 -2.93
CA ALA A 58 -9.27 -9.53 -2.45
C ALA A 58 -8.71 -9.11 -1.08
N LYS A 59 -8.40 -7.83 -0.88
CA LYS A 59 -7.98 -7.26 0.40
C LYS A 59 -9.02 -7.51 1.49
N LYS A 60 -10.30 -7.32 1.20
CA LYS A 60 -11.39 -7.57 2.13
C LYS A 60 -11.45 -9.04 2.55
N GLU A 61 -11.31 -9.97 1.60
CA GLU A 61 -11.30 -11.41 1.88
C GLU A 61 -10.05 -11.84 2.66
N LEU A 62 -8.86 -11.32 2.32
CA LEU A 62 -7.63 -11.55 3.09
C LEU A 62 -7.77 -11.05 4.53
N LYS A 63 -8.30 -9.84 4.73
CA LYS A 63 -8.55 -9.28 6.07
C LYS A 63 -9.49 -10.15 6.92
N LYS A 64 -10.38 -10.96 6.32
CA LYS A 64 -11.22 -11.91 7.07
C LYS A 64 -10.42 -13.08 7.61
N ARG A 65 -9.48 -13.62 6.82
CA ARG A 65 -8.66 -14.79 7.19
C ARG A 65 -7.78 -14.52 8.40
N VAL A 66 -7.30 -13.28 8.55
CA VAL A 66 -6.37 -12.89 9.64
C VAL A 66 -7.06 -12.24 10.85
N ARG A 67 -8.40 -12.28 10.95
CA ARG A 67 -9.12 -11.71 12.13
C ARG A 67 -8.78 -12.41 13.45
N ALA A 68 -8.34 -13.66 13.37
CA ALA A 68 -7.97 -14.50 14.50
C ALA A 68 -6.76 -13.97 15.30
N ILE A 69 -5.99 -13.01 14.78
CA ILE A 69 -4.90 -12.39 15.55
C ILE A 69 -5.42 -11.61 16.76
N ARG A 70 -6.61 -10.99 16.68
CA ARG A 70 -7.15 -10.16 17.76
C ARG A 70 -7.39 -10.92 19.07
N PRO A 71 -8.05 -12.10 19.06
CA PRO A 71 -8.18 -12.89 20.28
C PRO A 71 -6.82 -13.41 20.80
N LEU A 72 -5.86 -13.71 19.92
CA LEU A 72 -4.49 -14.10 20.32
C LEU A 72 -3.78 -12.96 21.05
N GLU A 73 -3.81 -11.75 20.49
CA GLU A 73 -3.26 -10.54 21.13
C GLU A 73 -3.85 -10.31 22.52
N ARG A 74 -5.17 -10.49 22.67
CA ARG A 74 -5.85 -10.34 23.96
C ARG A 74 -5.44 -11.41 24.98
N ALA A 75 -5.30 -12.66 24.55
CA ALA A 75 -4.90 -13.76 25.42
C ALA A 75 -3.46 -13.61 25.94
N LEU A 76 -2.63 -12.84 25.24
CA LEU A 76 -1.24 -12.58 25.61
C LEU A 76 -1.04 -11.25 26.38
N GLY A 77 -2.09 -10.47 26.60
CA GLY A 77 -1.98 -9.11 27.15
C GLY A 77 -1.31 -9.04 28.52
N ASP A 78 -1.56 -10.03 29.38
CA ASP A 78 -1.05 -10.09 30.75
C ASP A 78 0.20 -10.99 30.88
N ARG A 79 0.73 -11.49 29.75
CA ARG A 79 1.92 -12.36 29.71
C ARG A 79 3.16 -11.57 29.30
N GLU A 80 4.21 -11.67 30.10
CA GLU A 80 5.51 -11.03 29.85
C GLU A 80 6.64 -12.01 29.53
N ASP A 81 6.35 -13.31 29.50
CA ASP A 81 7.33 -14.33 29.18
C ASP A 81 7.85 -14.21 27.74
N HIS A 82 9.04 -14.78 27.51
CA HIS A 82 9.73 -14.68 26.22
C HIS A 82 8.89 -15.21 25.05
N GLU A 83 8.10 -16.27 25.25
CA GLU A 83 7.22 -16.79 24.20
C GLU A 83 6.11 -15.79 23.86
N ALA A 84 5.50 -15.18 24.87
CA ALA A 84 4.50 -14.13 24.67
C ALA A 84 5.06 -12.94 23.90
N GLN A 85 6.28 -12.49 24.20
CA GLN A 85 6.95 -11.41 23.47
C GLN A 85 7.18 -11.75 21.99
N VAL A 86 7.62 -12.98 21.69
CA VAL A 86 7.83 -13.43 20.30
C VAL A 86 6.51 -13.42 19.52
N VAL A 87 5.43 -13.98 20.10
CA VAL A 87 4.12 -14.03 19.44
C VAL A 87 3.53 -12.64 19.28
N GLN A 88 3.67 -11.75 20.27
CA GLN A 88 3.28 -10.35 20.18
C GLN A 88 4.02 -9.63 19.04
N GLY A 89 5.31 -9.92 18.83
CA GLY A 89 6.09 -9.40 17.71
C GLY A 89 5.53 -9.84 16.35
N SER A 90 5.16 -11.11 16.20
CA SER A 90 4.50 -11.62 14.99
C SER A 90 3.13 -10.97 14.78
N CYS A 91 2.31 -10.83 15.83
CA CYS A 91 1.03 -10.12 15.76
C CYS A 91 1.21 -8.66 15.33
N ALA A 92 2.21 -7.96 15.86
CA ALA A 92 2.54 -6.60 15.47
C ALA A 92 2.92 -6.50 13.98
N ALA A 93 3.68 -7.46 13.45
CA ALA A 93 3.98 -7.52 12.02
C ALA A 93 2.70 -7.66 11.16
N VAL A 94 1.77 -8.53 11.57
CA VAL A 94 0.47 -8.69 10.88
C VAL A 94 -0.36 -7.41 10.99
N ARG A 95 -0.38 -6.74 12.15
CA ARG A 95 -1.06 -5.44 12.34
C ARG A 95 -0.47 -4.37 11.42
N GLY A 96 0.85 -4.33 11.31
CA GLY A 96 1.57 -3.45 10.38
C GLY A 96 1.17 -3.70 8.93
N ALA A 97 1.09 -4.97 8.51
CA ALA A 97 0.63 -5.35 7.17
C ALA A 97 -0.84 -4.93 6.91
N LEU A 98 -1.72 -5.13 7.90
CA LEU A 98 -3.14 -4.77 7.78
C LEU A 98 -3.40 -3.26 7.67
N SER A 99 -2.46 -2.46 8.18
CA SER A 99 -2.52 -1.01 8.19
C SER A 99 -1.92 -0.39 6.92
N ASP A 100 -1.21 -1.16 6.09
CA ASP A 100 -0.71 -0.70 4.80
C ASP A 100 -1.88 -0.61 3.80
N GLU A 101 -2.16 0.61 3.34
CA GLU A 101 -3.20 0.87 2.34
C GLU A 101 -2.69 0.88 0.90
N GLY A 102 -1.37 0.91 0.69
CA GLY A 102 -0.77 1.08 -0.63
C GLY A 102 -1.07 2.45 -1.26
N LYS A 103 -0.72 2.60 -2.54
CA LYS A 103 -0.91 3.81 -3.35
C LYS A 103 -1.53 3.44 -4.71
N ALA A 104 -2.85 3.26 -4.73
CA ALA A 104 -3.58 2.97 -5.96
C ALA A 104 -3.43 4.10 -7.00
N PRO A 105 -3.43 3.80 -8.31
CA PRO A 105 -3.58 2.47 -8.93
C PRO A 105 -2.29 1.65 -9.07
N LEU A 106 -1.13 2.23 -8.73
CA LEU A 106 0.19 1.62 -8.98
C LEU A 106 0.60 0.59 -7.93
N GLU A 107 0.26 0.85 -6.67
CA GLU A 107 0.57 0.00 -5.53
C GLU A 107 -0.75 -0.45 -4.87
N PRO A 108 -1.49 -1.38 -5.49
CA PRO A 108 -2.76 -1.88 -4.97
C PRO A 108 -2.60 -2.50 -3.58
N GLY A 109 -3.42 -2.05 -2.64
CA GLY A 109 -3.26 -2.38 -1.22
C GLY A 109 -3.60 -3.83 -0.85
N GLY A 110 -4.37 -4.55 -1.67
CA GLY A 110 -4.64 -5.98 -1.48
C GLY A 110 -3.42 -6.83 -1.83
N LEU A 111 -2.77 -6.57 -2.96
CA LEU A 111 -1.50 -7.20 -3.32
C LEU A 111 -0.41 -6.91 -2.29
N ARG A 112 -0.25 -5.66 -1.83
CA ARG A 112 0.71 -5.35 -0.75
C ARG A 112 0.43 -6.12 0.55
N LEU A 113 -0.85 -6.26 0.90
CA LEU A 113 -1.23 -7.05 2.07
C LEU A 113 -0.86 -8.52 1.87
N HIS A 114 -1.12 -9.09 0.69
CA HIS A 114 -0.75 -10.46 0.36
C HIS A 114 0.76 -10.69 0.50
N GLU A 115 1.57 -9.89 -0.18
CA GLU A 115 3.05 -9.99 -0.15
C GLU A 115 3.60 -9.91 1.28
N ARG A 116 3.08 -8.98 2.10
CA ARG A 116 3.52 -8.86 3.49
C ARG A 116 3.11 -10.06 4.34
N LEU A 117 1.91 -10.60 4.14
CA LEU A 117 1.47 -11.80 4.85
C LEU A 117 2.29 -13.02 4.44
N GLU A 118 2.64 -13.14 3.16
CA GLU A 118 3.50 -14.20 2.63
C GLU A 118 4.93 -14.11 3.18
N GLN A 119 5.48 -12.90 3.33
CA GLN A 119 6.77 -12.69 3.99
C GLN A 119 6.73 -13.09 5.47
N ILE A 120 5.64 -12.76 6.19
CA ILE A 120 5.46 -13.16 7.58
C ILE A 120 5.35 -14.69 7.69
N ASP A 121 4.56 -15.33 6.82
CA ASP A 121 4.39 -16.78 6.77
C ASP A 121 5.72 -17.49 6.48
N THR A 122 6.46 -17.03 5.47
CA THR A 122 7.80 -17.55 5.13
C THR A 122 8.78 -17.43 6.30
N SER A 123 8.73 -16.30 7.02
CA SER A 123 9.57 -16.09 8.21
C SER A 123 9.24 -17.08 9.32
N LEU A 124 7.94 -17.34 9.58
CA LEU A 124 7.49 -18.33 10.56
C LEU A 124 7.88 -19.75 10.16
N GLN A 125 7.68 -20.14 8.89
CA GLN A 125 8.11 -21.44 8.37
C GLN A 125 9.62 -21.64 8.49
N ALA A 126 10.42 -20.60 8.23
CA ALA A 126 11.87 -20.68 8.39
C ALA A 126 12.29 -20.90 9.86
N VAL A 127 11.56 -20.33 10.82
CA VAL A 127 11.78 -20.59 12.25
C VAL A 127 11.42 -22.04 12.61
N GLU A 128 10.31 -22.55 12.10
CA GLU A 128 9.88 -23.93 12.31
C GLU A 128 10.91 -24.94 11.75
N GLN A 129 11.37 -24.73 10.52
CA GLN A 129 12.36 -25.59 9.85
C GLN A 129 13.73 -25.57 10.52
N LYS A 130 14.11 -24.44 11.15
CA LYS A 130 15.37 -24.34 11.90
C LYS A 130 15.36 -25.16 13.19
N GLY A 131 14.23 -25.76 13.58
CA GLY A 131 14.10 -26.62 14.75
C GLY A 131 14.52 -25.87 16.03
N GLY A 132 13.60 -25.11 16.62
CA GLY A 132 13.86 -24.15 17.69
C GLY A 132 14.81 -24.64 18.80
N LEU A 133 16.11 -24.39 18.63
CA LEU A 133 17.15 -24.44 19.67
C LEU A 133 18.36 -23.62 19.20
N CYS A 134 18.25 -22.29 19.23
CA CYS A 134 19.41 -21.49 19.60
C CYS A 134 19.53 -21.56 21.12
N ARG A 135 20.42 -22.45 21.60
CA ARG A 135 20.79 -22.55 23.02
C ARG A 135 21.14 -21.16 23.54
N ASN A 136 20.57 -20.83 24.70
CA ASN A 136 20.90 -19.67 25.52
C ASN A 136 22.41 -19.43 25.54
N HIS A 137 22.88 -18.34 24.94
CA HIS A 137 24.04 -17.64 25.46
C HIS A 137 23.54 -16.42 26.20
N SER A 138 23.48 -16.55 27.52
CA SER A 138 23.41 -15.44 28.46
C SER A 138 24.59 -14.51 28.19
N SER A 139 24.39 -13.50 27.35
CA SER A 139 25.31 -12.36 27.28
C SER A 139 24.95 -11.42 28.41
N ALA A 140 25.64 -11.58 29.54
CA ALA A 140 25.60 -10.62 30.63
C ALA A 140 25.91 -9.22 30.07
N TYR A 141 24.94 -8.32 30.18
CA TYR A 141 25.15 -6.90 29.92
C TYR A 141 25.91 -6.29 31.10
N THR A 142 27.19 -6.00 30.92
CA THR A 142 27.97 -5.14 31.82
C THR A 142 27.85 -3.69 31.34
N PRO A 143 27.33 -2.76 32.16
CA PRO A 143 27.32 -1.35 31.79
C PRO A 143 28.73 -0.78 31.92
N SER A 144 29.25 -0.24 30.82
CA SER A 144 30.50 0.53 30.80
C SER A 144 30.31 1.82 31.59
N SER A 145 30.91 1.90 32.78
CA SER A 145 31.07 3.14 33.54
C SER A 145 31.91 4.13 32.74
N ARG A 146 31.30 5.25 32.29
CA ARG A 146 32.05 6.42 31.83
C ARG A 146 32.69 7.10 33.05
N ALA A 147 34.01 7.04 33.12
CA ALA A 147 34.80 7.97 33.93
C ALA A 147 34.78 9.36 33.27
N ARG A 148 34.89 10.37 34.14
CA ARG A 148 34.79 11.82 33.88
C ARG A 148 35.87 12.35 32.93
#